data_AF-A0A1V4V7H4-F1
#
_entry.id   AF-A0A1V4V7H4-F1
#
_cell.length_a   1.000
_cell.length_b   1.000
_cell.length_c   1.000
_cell.angle_alpha   90.00
_cell.angle_beta   90.00
_cell.angle_gamma   90.00
#
_symmetry.space_group_name_H-M   'P 1'
#
loop_
_entity.id
_entity.type
_entity.pdbx_description
1 polymer ?
#
loop_
_entity_poly.entity_id
_entity_poly.type
_entity_poly.pdbx_seq_one_letter_code
_entity_poly.pdbx_strand_id
1 'polypeptide(L)'
;MGVDLAGIAPIPGVVTFRADITALSTVDQVKDALGGDADVVICDAAPNLSGAWDRDHAISIDLARSALEMAKKLLRPRGNFVVKVFQGDMFIDFLNDVRREFAVVHAHSPAASRKESAETYVVGKKLLSAPVRKGDMLNVRIESVGKSGDGVAMVEGFAIIVRGSKLKEELLVKVDAVLTNFAFAEIVERKS
;
A
#
# COMPACT_ATOMS: atom_id res chain seq x y z
N MET A 1 11.03 9.51 13.93
CA MET A 1 12.19 9.21 13.06
C MET A 1 12.01 9.97 11.76
N GLY A 2 13.09 10.47 11.15
CA GLY A 2 13.05 11.17 9.86
C GLY A 2 14.03 10.57 8.85
N VAL A 3 13.68 10.60 7.57
CA VAL A 3 14.54 10.14 6.46
C VAL A 3 14.50 11.21 5.39
N ASP A 4 15.65 11.68 4.93
CA ASP A 4 15.75 12.66 3.85
C ASP A 4 17.05 12.45 3.06
N LEU A 5 17.08 12.85 1.79
CA LEU A 5 18.30 12.84 0.98
C LEU A 5 19.29 13.92 1.46
N ALA A 6 18.75 15.03 1.94
CA ALA A 6 19.48 16.07 2.65
C ALA A 6 19.72 15.65 4.11
N GLY A 7 20.80 16.16 4.71
CA GLY A 7 21.01 16.00 6.15
C GLY A 7 19.97 16.82 6.92
N ILE A 8 19.26 16.17 7.85
CA ILE A 8 18.37 16.86 8.80
C ILE A 8 19.21 17.32 9.99
N ALA A 9 19.08 18.59 10.40
CA ALA A 9 19.74 19.08 11.61
C ALA A 9 19.27 18.28 12.84
N PRO A 10 20.13 17.99 13.84
CA PRO A 10 19.73 17.18 14.98
C PRO A 10 18.52 17.77 15.72
N ILE A 11 17.49 16.94 15.92
CA ILE A 11 16.29 17.30 16.69
C ILE A 11 16.26 16.39 17.94
N PRO A 12 16.20 16.94 19.16
CA PRO A 12 16.15 16.14 20.38
C PRO A 12 15.02 15.09 20.36
N GLY A 13 15.37 13.84 20.68
CA GLY A 13 14.40 12.73 20.68
C GLY A 13 14.02 12.19 19.30
N VAL A 14 14.64 12.69 18.22
CA VAL A 14 14.36 12.25 16.85
C VAL A 14 15.60 11.60 16.24
N VAL A 15 15.48 10.32 15.88
CA VAL A 15 16.47 9.64 15.04
C VAL A 15 16.26 10.07 13.59
N THR A 16 17.34 10.49 12.91
CA THR A 16 17.30 10.96 11.52
C THR A 16 18.31 10.22 10.65
N PHE A 17 17.91 9.81 9.45
CA PHE A 17 18.77 9.18 8.46
C PHE A 17 18.90 10.07 7.24
N ARG A 18 20.14 10.21 6.75
CA ARG A 18 20.39 10.73 5.41
C ARG A 18 20.38 9.56 4.43
N ALA A 19 19.25 9.31 3.79
CA ALA A 19 19.06 8.15 2.93
C ALA A 19 18.01 8.39 1.84
N ASP A 20 18.06 7.57 0.81
CA ASP A 20 17.11 7.60 -0.31
C ASP A 20 15.94 6.65 -0.03
N ILE A 21 14.72 7.16 -0.02
CA ILE A 21 13.52 6.35 0.23
C ILE A 21 13.21 5.34 -0.89
N THR A 22 13.82 5.50 -2.07
CA THR A 22 13.72 4.54 -3.18
C THR A 22 14.63 3.34 -3.01
N ALA A 23 15.64 3.43 -2.14
CA ALA A 23 16.60 2.37 -1.90
C ALA A 23 16.05 1.33 -0.89
N LEU A 24 16.17 0.05 -1.24
CA LEU A 24 15.74 -1.06 -0.35
C LEU A 24 16.49 -1.05 0.98
N SER A 25 17.77 -0.70 0.98
CA SER A 25 18.61 -0.63 2.18
C SER A 25 18.12 0.40 3.20
N THR A 26 17.37 1.42 2.77
CA THR A 26 16.79 2.42 3.66
C THR A 26 15.66 1.82 4.52
N VAL A 27 14.90 0.89 3.97
CA VAL A 27 13.82 0.20 4.70
C VAL A 27 14.41 -0.59 5.87
N ASP A 28 15.48 -1.34 5.62
CA ASP A 28 16.13 -2.17 6.64
C ASP A 28 16.72 -1.30 7.76
N GLN A 29 17.43 -0.23 7.41
CA GLN A 29 17.97 0.73 8.38
C GLN A 29 16.89 1.33 9.29
N VAL A 30 15.75 1.72 8.69
CA VAL A 30 14.63 2.29 9.42
C VAL A 30 13.99 1.26 10.34
N LYS A 31 13.79 0.01 9.88
CA LYS A 31 13.24 -1.07 10.72
C LYS A 31 14.11 -1.38 11.92
N ASP A 32 15.42 -1.51 11.69
CA ASP A 32 16.39 -1.82 12.75
C ASP A 32 16.37 -0.74 13.83
N ALA A 33 16.32 0.54 13.42
CA ALA A 33 16.28 1.66 14.34
C ALA A 33 14.93 1.87 15.03
N LEU A 34 13.82 1.44 14.42
CA LEU A 34 12.51 1.44 15.07
C LEU A 34 12.37 0.34 16.12
N GLY A 35 13.08 -0.78 15.95
CA GLY A 35 12.94 -1.97 16.80
C GLY A 35 11.60 -2.70 16.61
N GLY A 36 10.90 -2.42 15.51
CA GLY A 36 9.57 -2.94 15.20
C GLY A 36 8.92 -2.18 14.05
N ASP A 37 7.64 -2.44 13.83
CA ASP A 37 6.86 -1.81 12.79
C ASP A 37 6.32 -0.43 13.22
N ALA A 38 6.18 0.48 12.26
CA ALA A 38 5.65 1.82 12.48
C ALA A 38 4.12 1.85 12.60
N ASP A 39 3.60 2.74 13.45
CA ASP A 39 2.16 3.07 13.51
C ASP A 39 1.70 3.91 12.32
N VAL A 40 2.54 4.87 11.92
CA VAL A 40 2.23 5.87 10.90
C VAL A 40 3.48 6.16 10.07
N VAL A 41 3.30 6.24 8.75
CA VAL A 41 4.30 6.75 7.81
C VAL A 41 3.75 8.00 7.16
N ILE A 42 4.52 9.09 7.21
CA ILE A 42 4.17 10.38 6.62
C ILE A 42 5.28 10.74 5.64
N CYS A 43 4.90 11.07 4.41
CA CYS A 43 5.82 11.56 3.39
C CYS A 43 5.37 12.93 2.91
N ASP A 44 6.11 13.97 3.31
CA ASP A 44 5.91 15.35 2.85
C ASP A 44 6.94 15.76 1.78
N ALA A 45 7.57 14.78 1.13
CA ALA A 45 8.56 15.03 0.11
C ALA A 45 7.90 15.65 -1.15
N ALA A 46 8.61 16.56 -1.79
CA ALA A 46 8.18 17.22 -3.02
C ALA A 46 9.36 17.29 -4.00
N PRO A 47 9.11 17.22 -5.31
CA PRO A 47 10.16 17.49 -6.30
C PRO A 47 10.60 18.95 -6.22
N ASN A 48 11.85 19.19 -6.63
CA ASN A 48 12.28 20.55 -6.98
C ASN A 48 11.47 21.03 -8.18
N LEU A 49 10.65 22.06 -7.97
CA LEU A 49 9.77 22.59 -9.01
C LEU A 49 10.61 23.16 -10.17
N SER A 50 10.43 22.57 -11.35
CA SER A 50 11.06 23.05 -12.58
C SER A 50 10.23 24.13 -13.27
N GLY A 51 8.95 24.25 -12.90
CA GLY A 51 7.98 25.13 -13.55
C GLY A 51 7.29 24.46 -14.74
N ALA A 52 7.73 23.27 -15.15
CA ALA A 52 7.02 22.42 -16.10
C ALA A 52 6.06 21.50 -15.33
N TRP A 53 4.80 21.93 -15.19
CA TRP A 53 3.81 21.28 -14.33
C TRP A 53 3.66 19.77 -14.58
N ASP A 54 3.56 19.34 -15.84
CA ASP A 54 3.39 17.93 -16.17
C ASP A 54 4.59 17.08 -15.68
N ARG A 55 5.79 17.63 -15.78
CA ARG A 55 7.01 16.98 -15.27
C ARG A 55 7.03 16.97 -13.75
N ASP A 56 6.73 18.09 -13.11
CA ASP A 56 6.71 18.21 -11.66
C ASP A 56 5.64 17.29 -11.04
N HIS A 57 4.49 17.14 -11.72
CA HIS A 57 3.43 16.19 -11.38
C HIS A 57 3.90 14.74 -11.47
N ALA A 58 4.49 14.33 -12.60
CA ALA A 58 4.98 12.96 -12.78
C ALA A 58 6.00 12.56 -11.71
N ILE A 59 6.96 13.44 -11.40
CA ILE A 59 7.96 13.17 -10.35
C ILE A 59 7.29 13.10 -8.98
N SER A 60 6.30 13.96 -8.69
CA SER A 60 5.54 13.89 -7.44
C SER A 60 4.82 12.54 -7.29
N ILE A 61 4.27 11.99 -8.37
CA ILE A 61 3.58 10.69 -8.36
C ILE A 61 4.58 9.54 -8.12
N ASP A 62 5.74 9.55 -8.78
CA ASP A 62 6.76 8.52 -8.60
C ASP A 62 7.32 8.50 -7.17
N LEU A 63 7.51 9.69 -6.60
CA LEU A 63 7.92 9.85 -5.21
C LEU A 63 6.85 9.32 -4.24
N ALA A 64 5.58 9.62 -4.51
CA ALA A 64 4.46 9.15 -3.71
C ALA A 64 4.29 7.63 -3.77
N ARG A 65 4.50 7.01 -4.95
CA ARG A 65 4.54 5.54 -5.11
C ARG A 65 5.69 4.91 -4.36
N SER A 66 6.87 5.51 -4.41
CA SER A 66 8.03 5.04 -3.64
C SER A 66 7.75 5.08 -2.13
N ALA A 67 7.12 6.17 -1.66
CA ALA A 67 6.70 6.30 -0.27
C ALA A 67 5.64 5.25 0.13
N LEU A 68 4.68 4.93 -0.76
CA LEU A 68 3.69 3.87 -0.53
C LEU A 68 4.36 2.49 -0.39
N GLU A 69 5.32 2.16 -1.26
CA GLU A 69 6.06 0.89 -1.18
C GLU A 69 6.90 0.78 0.09
N MET A 70 7.53 1.86 0.53
CA MET A 70 8.21 1.92 1.81
C MET A 70 7.21 1.75 2.97
N ALA A 71 6.06 2.45 2.92
CA ALA A 71 5.03 2.37 3.95
C ALA A 71 4.49 0.94 4.12
N LYS A 72 4.23 0.22 3.02
CA LYS A 72 3.76 -1.19 3.06
C LYS A 72 4.74 -2.11 3.80
N LYS A 73 6.04 -1.81 3.74
CA LYS A 73 7.08 -2.61 4.39
C LYS A 73 7.29 -2.21 5.85
N LEU A 74 7.11 -0.93 6.18
CA LEU A 74 7.38 -0.39 7.51
C LEU A 74 6.18 -0.41 8.45
N LEU A 75 4.97 -0.29 7.92
CA LEU A 75 3.76 -0.18 8.73
C LEU A 75 3.37 -1.52 9.33
N ARG A 76 2.94 -1.47 10.59
CA ARG A 76 2.27 -2.61 11.21
C ARG A 76 0.91 -2.85 10.56
N PRO A 77 0.31 -4.04 10.74
CA PRO A 77 -1.08 -4.26 10.40
C PRO A 77 -1.98 -3.15 10.94
N ARG A 78 -2.85 -2.59 10.08
CA ARG A 78 -3.75 -1.47 10.41
C ARG A 78 -3.05 -0.13 10.70
N GLY A 79 -1.77 0.01 10.39
CA GLY A 79 -1.06 1.30 10.39
C GLY A 79 -1.64 2.29 9.37
N ASN A 80 -1.23 3.55 9.46
CA ASN A 80 -1.75 4.62 8.59
C ASN A 80 -0.64 5.26 7.74
N PHE A 81 -1.02 5.77 6.58
CA PHE A 81 -0.13 6.40 5.61
C PHE A 81 -0.68 7.77 5.22
N VAL A 82 0.22 8.75 5.12
CA VAL A 82 -0.09 10.08 4.61
C VAL A 82 1.00 10.49 3.63
N VAL A 83 0.63 10.99 2.46
CA VAL A 83 1.59 11.45 1.47
C VAL A 83 1.11 12.70 0.74
N LYS A 84 2.03 13.64 0.52
CA LYS A 84 1.80 14.81 -0.33
C LYS A 84 1.94 14.43 -1.80
N VAL A 85 1.00 14.90 -2.61
CA VAL A 85 0.96 14.68 -4.06
C VAL A 85 0.50 15.95 -4.75
N PHE A 86 1.07 16.28 -5.90
CA PHE A 86 0.52 17.30 -6.78
C PHE A 86 -0.56 16.71 -7.68
N GLN A 87 -1.73 17.37 -7.75
CA GLN A 87 -2.82 16.90 -8.62
C GLN A 87 -2.44 16.97 -10.10
N GLY A 88 -2.96 16.04 -10.88
CA GLY A 88 -2.76 15.97 -12.32
C GLY A 88 -3.48 14.75 -12.87
N ASP A 89 -3.18 14.39 -14.11
CA ASP A 89 -3.82 13.29 -14.83
C ASP A 89 -3.55 11.92 -14.17
N MET A 90 -2.39 11.70 -13.57
CA MET A 90 -2.03 10.45 -12.91
C MET A 90 -2.52 10.34 -11.46
N PHE A 91 -3.13 11.40 -10.91
CA PHE A 91 -3.52 11.45 -9.48
C PHE A 91 -4.57 10.39 -9.12
N ILE A 92 -5.56 10.17 -9.97
CA ILE A 92 -6.64 9.20 -9.70
C ILE A 92 -6.09 7.76 -9.69
N ASP A 93 -5.17 7.45 -10.58
CA ASP A 93 -4.51 6.13 -10.61
C ASP A 93 -3.71 5.89 -9.33
N PHE A 94 -2.93 6.88 -8.89
CA PHE A 94 -2.24 6.80 -7.62
C PHE A 94 -3.20 6.66 -6.42
N LEU A 95 -4.32 7.39 -6.41
CA LEU A 95 -5.33 7.26 -5.37
C LEU A 95 -5.92 5.84 -5.32
N ASN A 96 -6.06 5.18 -6.48
CA ASN A 96 -6.50 3.79 -6.57
C ASN A 96 -5.42 2.81 -6.11
N ASP A 97 -4.13 3.09 -6.36
CA ASP A 97 -3.02 2.33 -5.78
C ASP A 97 -3.11 2.33 -4.24
N VAL A 98 -3.35 3.48 -3.62
CA VAL A 98 -3.52 3.57 -2.16
C VAL A 98 -4.80 2.84 -1.69
N ARG A 99 -5.91 2.93 -2.44
CA ARG A 99 -7.17 2.23 -2.10
C ARG A 99 -7.05 0.71 -2.13
N ARG A 100 -6.12 0.16 -2.90
CA ARG A 100 -5.83 -1.27 -2.88
C ARG A 100 -5.18 -1.71 -1.57
N GLU A 101 -4.39 -0.84 -0.95
CA GLU A 101 -3.56 -1.20 0.20
C GLU A 101 -4.18 -0.82 1.55
N PHE A 102 -5.13 0.12 1.59
CA PHE A 102 -5.72 0.64 2.82
C PHE A 102 -7.24 0.50 2.84
N ALA A 103 -7.80 0.20 4.02
CA ALA A 103 -9.24 0.00 4.19
C ALA A 103 -10.07 1.27 3.90
N VAL A 104 -9.50 2.45 4.14
CA VAL A 104 -10.18 3.73 3.91
C VAL A 104 -9.17 4.74 3.37
N VAL A 105 -9.50 5.41 2.27
CA VAL A 105 -8.62 6.41 1.64
C VAL A 105 -9.36 7.71 1.41
N HIS A 106 -8.74 8.83 1.82
CA HIS A 106 -9.24 10.18 1.58
C HIS A 106 -8.17 11.03 0.89
N ALA A 107 -8.61 11.96 0.05
CA ALA A 107 -7.78 13.04 -0.46
C ALA A 107 -8.19 14.34 0.23
N HIS A 108 -7.22 15.11 0.72
CA HIS A 108 -7.44 16.38 1.39
C HIS A 108 -6.59 17.47 0.75
N SER A 109 -7.26 18.43 0.10
CA SER A 109 -6.64 19.65 -0.42
C SER A 109 -6.76 20.76 0.65
N PRO A 110 -5.65 21.38 1.09
CA PRO A 110 -5.72 22.54 1.97
C PRO A 110 -6.46 23.69 1.31
N ALA A 111 -7.28 24.43 2.08
CA ALA A 111 -8.09 25.55 1.56
C ALA A 111 -7.25 26.72 0.97
N ALA A 112 -5.93 26.73 1.18
CA ALA A 112 -5.02 27.80 0.80
C ALA A 112 -4.10 27.47 -0.40
N SER A 113 -4.35 26.37 -1.14
CA SER A 113 -3.51 26.01 -2.29
C SER A 113 -3.61 27.07 -3.38
N ARG A 114 -2.48 27.74 -3.68
CA ARG A 114 -2.38 28.67 -4.82
C ARG A 114 -2.61 27.90 -6.13
N LYS A 115 -3.10 28.57 -7.17
CA LYS A 115 -3.32 27.99 -8.52
C LYS A 115 -2.08 27.29 -9.11
N GLU A 116 -0.89 27.64 -8.63
CA GLU A 116 0.42 27.16 -9.10
C GLU A 116 0.93 25.93 -8.31
N SER A 117 0.23 25.48 -7.27
CA SER A 117 0.57 24.28 -6.51
C SER A 117 -0.69 23.64 -5.96
N ALA A 118 -1.36 22.83 -6.78
CA ALA A 118 -2.49 22.01 -6.35
C ALA A 118 -2.00 20.82 -5.50
N GLU A 119 -1.34 21.12 -4.38
CA GLU A 119 -0.93 20.11 -3.41
C GLU A 119 -2.16 19.46 -2.75
N THR A 120 -2.09 18.15 -2.58
CA THR A 120 -3.14 17.35 -1.97
C THR A 120 -2.48 16.27 -1.14
N TYR A 121 -3.04 16.02 0.04
CA TYR A 121 -2.60 14.93 0.91
C TYR A 121 -3.51 13.74 0.70
N VAL A 122 -2.93 12.61 0.33
CA VAL A 122 -3.61 11.32 0.30
C VAL A 122 -3.41 10.63 1.64
N VAL A 123 -4.50 10.26 2.28
CA VAL A 123 -4.53 9.62 3.61
C VAL A 123 -5.09 8.22 3.48
N GLY A 124 -4.22 7.22 3.61
CA GLY A 124 -4.56 5.80 3.72
C GLY A 124 -4.69 5.38 5.19
N LYS A 125 -5.87 4.90 5.60
CA LYS A 125 -6.13 4.41 6.95
C LYS A 125 -6.25 2.91 6.97
N LYS A 126 -5.59 2.31 7.97
CA LYS A 126 -5.59 0.86 8.24
C LYS A 126 -5.05 0.04 7.05
N LEU A 127 -3.73 -0.12 6.99
CA LEU A 127 -3.07 -1.02 6.06
C LEU A 127 -3.71 -2.41 6.13
N LEU A 128 -4.08 -2.94 4.96
CA LEU A 128 -4.61 -4.29 4.82
C LEU A 128 -3.48 -5.31 5.05
N SER A 129 -3.69 -6.21 5.99
CA SER A 129 -2.73 -7.27 6.34
C SER A 129 -2.88 -8.54 5.52
N ALA A 130 -3.92 -8.60 4.67
CA ALA A 130 -4.11 -9.75 3.78
C ALA A 130 -2.94 -9.82 2.77
N PRO A 131 -2.47 -11.02 2.40
CA PRO A 131 -1.48 -11.21 1.34
C PRO A 131 -2.09 -11.09 -0.06
N VAL A 132 -3.40 -10.89 -0.16
CA VAL A 132 -4.16 -10.82 -1.41
C VAL A 132 -4.93 -9.51 -1.52
N ARG A 133 -5.26 -9.13 -2.75
CA ARG A 133 -6.02 -7.95 -3.13
C ARG A 133 -7.19 -8.35 -4.01
N LYS A 134 -8.24 -7.53 -3.99
CA LYS A 134 -9.37 -7.70 -4.90
C LYS A 134 -8.87 -7.63 -6.35
N GLY A 135 -9.26 -8.62 -7.15
CA GLY A 135 -8.87 -8.76 -8.55
C GLY A 135 -7.66 -9.66 -8.78
N ASP A 136 -6.93 -10.04 -7.74
CA ASP A 136 -5.78 -10.94 -7.86
C ASP A 136 -6.19 -12.29 -8.45
N MET A 137 -5.36 -12.80 -9.36
CA MET A 137 -5.51 -14.09 -10.01
C MET A 137 -4.54 -15.06 -9.34
N LEU A 138 -5.07 -16.09 -8.68
CA LEU A 138 -4.29 -17.00 -7.84
C LEU A 138 -4.50 -18.44 -8.29
N ASN A 139 -3.41 -19.19 -8.40
CA ASN A 139 -3.50 -20.65 -8.46
C ASN A 139 -3.58 -21.16 -7.03
N VAL A 140 -4.68 -21.79 -6.67
CA VAL A 140 -4.93 -22.29 -5.33
C VAL A 140 -5.29 -23.77 -5.37
N ARG A 141 -4.94 -24.48 -4.30
CA ARG A 141 -5.41 -25.84 -4.05
C ARG A 141 -6.36 -25.82 -2.87
N ILE A 142 -7.52 -26.45 -3.02
CA ILE A 142 -8.49 -26.54 -1.94
C ILE A 142 -8.04 -27.59 -0.92
N GLU A 143 -7.71 -27.12 0.28
CA GLU A 143 -7.15 -27.92 1.38
C GLU A 143 -8.22 -28.40 2.36
N SER A 144 -9.32 -27.66 2.48
CA SER A 144 -10.44 -28.00 3.35
C SER A 144 -11.76 -27.50 2.80
N VAL A 145 -12.87 -27.91 3.41
CA VAL A 145 -14.21 -27.44 3.08
C VAL A 145 -14.85 -26.91 4.36
N GLY A 146 -15.34 -25.68 4.30
CA GLY A 146 -16.03 -25.02 5.40
C GLY A 146 -17.42 -25.62 5.66
N LYS A 147 -18.03 -25.23 6.79
CA LYS A 147 -19.37 -25.72 7.17
C LYS A 147 -20.48 -25.37 6.16
N SER A 148 -20.29 -24.29 5.39
CA SER A 148 -21.19 -23.87 4.31
C SER A 148 -21.05 -24.69 3.02
N GLY A 149 -20.04 -25.58 2.93
CA GLY A 149 -19.72 -26.33 1.72
C GLY A 149 -18.74 -25.61 0.78
N ASP A 150 -18.26 -24.42 1.15
CA ASP A 150 -17.25 -23.70 0.37
C ASP A 150 -15.86 -24.29 0.60
N GLY A 151 -15.08 -24.45 -0.46
CA GLY A 151 -13.68 -24.85 -0.35
C GLY A 151 -12.82 -23.72 0.20
N VAL A 152 -11.80 -24.08 0.96
CA VAL A 152 -10.84 -23.14 1.57
C VAL A 152 -9.43 -23.52 1.12
N ALA A 153 -8.72 -22.54 0.57
CA ALA A 153 -7.30 -22.59 0.29
C ALA A 153 -6.54 -21.63 1.23
N MET A 154 -5.27 -21.91 1.47
CA MET A 154 -4.40 -21.06 2.29
C MET A 154 -3.35 -20.40 1.40
N VAL A 155 -3.23 -19.07 1.51
CA VAL A 155 -2.18 -18.27 0.86
C VAL A 155 -1.44 -17.53 1.96
N GLU A 156 -0.18 -17.90 2.21
CA GLU A 156 0.65 -17.29 3.27
C GLU A 156 -0.05 -17.21 4.64
N GLY A 157 -0.76 -18.28 5.02
CA GLY A 157 -1.52 -18.34 6.28
C GLY A 157 -2.85 -17.56 6.28
N PHE A 158 -3.25 -16.98 5.14
CA PHE A 158 -4.51 -16.28 4.96
C PHE A 158 -5.52 -17.14 4.18
N ALA A 159 -6.75 -17.23 4.68
CA ALA A 159 -7.77 -18.10 4.10
C ALA A 159 -8.42 -17.46 2.86
N ILE A 160 -8.49 -18.23 1.77
CA ILE A 160 -9.20 -17.90 0.53
C ILE A 160 -10.39 -18.86 0.42
N ILE A 161 -11.60 -18.31 0.52
CA ILE A 161 -12.86 -19.06 0.44
C ILE A 161 -13.34 -19.04 -1.01
N VAL A 162 -13.41 -20.23 -1.62
CA VAL A 162 -13.76 -20.43 -3.03
C VAL A 162 -15.10 -21.13 -3.12
N ARG A 163 -16.15 -20.38 -3.50
CA ARG A 163 -17.52 -20.91 -3.59
C ARG A 163 -17.64 -21.97 -4.69
N GLY A 164 -18.35 -23.06 -4.38
CA GLY A 164 -18.62 -24.14 -5.35
C GLY A 164 -17.39 -24.98 -5.75
N SER A 165 -16.30 -24.88 -4.99
CA SER A 165 -15.12 -25.72 -5.15
C SER A 165 -15.16 -26.95 -4.24
N LYS A 166 -14.34 -27.96 -4.56
CA LYS A 166 -14.27 -29.22 -3.80
C LYS A 166 -12.86 -29.48 -3.29
N LEU A 167 -12.78 -30.30 -2.24
CA LEU A 167 -11.52 -30.71 -1.64
C LEU A 167 -10.57 -31.30 -2.69
N LYS A 168 -9.30 -30.91 -2.61
CA LYS A 168 -8.19 -31.29 -3.52
C LYS A 168 -8.26 -30.73 -4.94
N GLU A 169 -9.25 -29.92 -5.30
CA GLU A 169 -9.25 -29.23 -6.61
C GLU A 169 -8.10 -28.23 -6.69
N GLU A 170 -7.49 -28.13 -7.87
CA GLU A 170 -6.55 -27.08 -8.24
C GLU A 170 -7.23 -26.10 -9.19
N LEU A 171 -7.27 -24.83 -8.79
CA LEU A 171 -8.13 -23.82 -9.40
C LEU A 171 -7.33 -22.57 -9.68
N LEU A 172 -7.59 -21.96 -10.84
CA LEU A 172 -7.31 -20.54 -11.02
C LEU A 172 -8.53 -19.78 -10.50
N VAL A 173 -8.31 -18.92 -9.50
CA VAL A 173 -9.38 -18.13 -8.89
C VAL A 173 -9.09 -16.64 -9.00
N LYS A 174 -10.14 -15.84 -9.02
CA LYS A 174 -10.07 -14.38 -8.95
C LYS A 174 -10.64 -13.91 -7.62
N VAL A 175 -9.86 -13.16 -6.86
CA VAL A 175 -10.31 -12.59 -5.58
C VAL A 175 -11.39 -11.54 -5.83
N ASP A 176 -12.59 -11.70 -5.25
CA ASP A 176 -13.73 -10.79 -5.42
C ASP A 176 -13.81 -9.76 -4.28
N ALA A 177 -13.45 -10.16 -3.06
CA ALA A 177 -13.50 -9.36 -1.85
C ALA A 177 -12.45 -9.83 -0.83
N VAL A 178 -11.80 -8.87 -0.18
CA VAL A 178 -10.82 -9.13 0.89
C VAL A 178 -11.36 -8.56 2.19
N LEU A 179 -11.46 -9.39 3.22
CA LEU A 179 -11.85 -9.01 4.57
C LEU A 179 -10.65 -9.16 5.52
N THR A 180 -10.82 -8.78 6.78
CA THR A 180 -9.71 -8.72 7.76
C THR A 180 -8.95 -10.04 7.92
N ASN A 181 -9.65 -11.17 7.86
CA ASN A 181 -9.09 -12.49 8.21
C ASN A 181 -9.17 -13.52 7.06
N PHE A 182 -9.87 -13.20 5.98
CA PHE A 182 -10.04 -14.09 4.83
C PHE A 182 -10.46 -13.28 3.60
N ALA A 183 -10.35 -13.87 2.42
CA ALA A 183 -10.90 -13.34 1.18
C ALA A 183 -11.89 -14.34 0.58
N PHE A 184 -12.80 -13.82 -0.22
CA PHE A 184 -13.60 -14.63 -1.13
C PHE A 184 -12.91 -14.63 -2.51
N ALA A 185 -13.14 -15.69 -3.27
CA ALA A 185 -12.72 -15.77 -4.65
C ALA A 185 -13.69 -16.60 -5.50
N GLU A 186 -13.76 -16.25 -6.77
CA GLU A 186 -14.55 -16.96 -7.78
C GLU A 186 -13.65 -17.85 -8.64
N ILE A 187 -14.16 -19.01 -9.03
CA ILE A 187 -13.46 -19.94 -9.92
C ILE A 187 -13.41 -19.34 -11.32
N VAL A 188 -12.22 -19.18 -11.87
CA VAL A 188 -11.99 -18.79 -13.26
C VAL A 188 -11.78 -20.02 -14.12
N GLU A 189 -10.93 -20.94 -13.66
CA GLU A 189 -10.59 -22.16 -14.40
C GLU A 189 -10.38 -23.32 -13.42
N ARG A 190 -10.83 -24.52 -13.81
CA ARG A 190 -10.53 -25.76 -13.11
C ARG A 190 -9.39 -26.46 -13.83
N LYS A 191 -8.28 -26.72 -13.14
CA LYS A 191 -7.20 -27.52 -13.72
C LYS A 191 -7.57 -29.00 -13.62
N SER A 192 -7.55 -29.67 -14.77
CA SER A 192 -7.83 -31.09 -14.94
C SER A 192 -6.73 -31.98 -14.38
#